data_AF-R9MKZ9-F1
#
_entry.id   AF-R9MKZ9-F1
#
_cell.length_a   1.000
_cell.length_b   1.000
_cell.length_c   1.000
_cell.angle_alpha   90.00
_cell.angle_beta   90.00
_cell.angle_gamma   90.00
#
_symmetry.space_group_name_H-M   'P 1'
#
loop_
_entity.id
_entity.type
_entity.pdbx_description
1 polymer ?
#
loop_
_entity_poly.entity_id
_entity_poly.type
_entity_poly.pdbx_seq_one_letter_code
_entity_poly.pdbx_strand_id
1 'polypeptide(L)' 'MEQNDKKKKQNKTNQEIIDSYDYLSNAASMQDCTGLIPSEPESAAELESYEDLYHFLPPGANVSNINSDE' A
#
# COMPACT_ATOMS: atom_id res chain seq x y z
N MET A 1 -29.17 -24.00 -24.85
CA MET A 1 -28.19 -24.19 -25.94
C MET A 1 -26.82 -23.96 -25.35
N GLU A 2 -26.08 -25.05 -25.17
CA GLU A 2 -24.76 -25.06 -24.56
C GLU A 2 -23.73 -24.65 -25.62
N GLN A 3 -23.25 -23.40 -25.54
CA GLN A 3 -22.17 -22.91 -26.40
C GLN A 3 -20.86 -23.49 -25.86
N ASN A 4 -20.39 -24.55 -26.51
CA ASN A 4 -19.08 -25.14 -26.27
C ASN A 4 -18.00 -24.26 -26.89
N ASP A 5 -17.54 -23.24 -26.19
CA ASP A 5 -16.34 -22.48 -26.57
C ASP A 5 -15.09 -23.32 -26.28
N LYS A 6 -14.79 -24.25 -27.19
CA LYS A 6 -13.50 -24.94 -27.26
C LYS A 6 -12.42 -23.88 -27.46
N LYS A 7 -11.82 -23.43 -26.35
CA LYS A 7 -10.66 -22.53 -26.35
C LYS A 7 -9.49 -23.24 -27.03
N LYS A 8 -9.39 -23.07 -28.36
CA LYS A 8 -8.27 -23.55 -29.17
C LYS A 8 -7.01 -22.88 -28.62
N LYS A 9 -6.17 -23.64 -27.89
CA LYS A 9 -4.82 -23.20 -27.53
C LYS A 9 -4.04 -23.04 -28.83
N GLN A 10 -4.09 -21.84 -29.39
CA GLN A 10 -3.17 -21.42 -30.44
C GLN A 10 -1.78 -21.41 -29.79
N ASN A 11 -0.85 -22.22 -30.30
CA ASN A 11 0.55 -22.18 -29.89
C ASN A 11 1.12 -20.87 -30.45
N LYS A 12 1.03 -19.80 -29.67
CA LYS A 12 1.65 -18.51 -30.01
C LYS A 12 3.16 -18.68 -30.00
N THR A 13 3.81 -18.09 -30.99
CA THR A 13 5.27 -17.95 -30.99
C THR A 13 5.71 -17.04 -29.84
N ASN A 14 6.96 -17.17 -29.41
CA ASN A 14 7.50 -16.31 -28.34
C ASN A 14 7.36 -14.82 -28.70
N GLN A 15 7.49 -14.46 -29.98
CA GLN A 15 7.35 -13.09 -30.45
C GLN A 15 5.91 -12.56 -30.27
N GLU A 16 4.90 -13.34 -30.66
CA GLU A 16 3.49 -12.97 -30.48
C GLU A 16 3.10 -12.86 -29.00
N ILE A 17 3.76 -13.62 -28.12
CA ILE A 17 3.56 -13.52 -26.67
C ILE A 17 4.14 -12.19 -26.17
N ILE A 18 5.36 -11.84 -26.58
CA ILE A 18 6.03 -10.60 -26.19
C ILE A 18 5.26 -9.38 -26.70
N ASP A 19 4.87 -9.38 -27.98
CA ASP A 19 4.18 -8.26 -28.62
C ASP A 19 2.76 -8.04 -28.04
N SER A 20 2.15 -9.08 -27.47
CA SER A 20 0.83 -8.98 -26.82
C SER A 20 0.90 -8.72 -25.31
N TYR A 21 2.10 -8.64 -24.74
CA TYR A 21 2.28 -8.44 -23.30
C TYR A 21 2.44 -6.95 -22.97
N ASP A 22 1.48 -6.41 -22.24
CA ASP A 22 1.47 -5.02 -21.79
C ASP A 22 2.33 -4.85 -20.52
N TYR A 23 3.66 -4.87 -20.71
CA TYR A 23 4.65 -4.73 -19.64
C TYR A 23 4.54 -3.40 -18.88
N LEU A 24 4.10 -2.33 -19.55
CA LEU A 24 4.12 -0.98 -19.00
C LEU A 24 2.84 -0.64 -18.23
N SER A 25 1.68 -1.16 -18.63
CA SER A 25 0.42 -0.85 -17.92
C SER A 25 0.35 -1.43 -16.51
N ASN A 26 1.01 -2.56 -16.25
CA ASN A 26 1.12 -3.13 -14.89
C ASN A 26 2.32 -2.59 -14.10
N ALA A 27 3.25 -1.85 -14.73
CA ALA A 27 4.39 -1.25 -14.04
C ALA A 27 4.00 0.03 -13.27
N ALA A 28 2.89 0.66 -13.63
CA ALA A 28 2.33 1.80 -12.92
C ALA A 28 1.46 1.31 -11.76
N SER A 29 2.09 0.82 -10.68
CA SER A 29 1.40 0.79 -9.39
C SER A 29 1.21 2.24 -8.95
N MET A 30 -0.04 2.72 -8.91
CA MET A 30 -0.40 3.94 -8.17
C MET A 30 -0.25 3.63 -6.68
N GLN A 31 0.98 3.45 -6.22
CA GLN A 31 1.28 3.69 -4.82
C GLN A 31 1.13 5.19 -4.68
N ASP A 32 -0.03 5.62 -4.22
CA ASP A 32 -0.21 6.94 -3.63
C ASP A 32 0.71 7.00 -2.39
N CYS A 33 2.00 7.13 -2.67
CA CYS A 33 2.99 7.58 -1.73
C CYS A 33 2.95 9.11 -1.80
N THR A 34 1.81 9.72 -1.48
CA THR A 34 1.83 11.02 -0.83
C THR A 34 2.63 10.80 0.45
N GLY A 35 3.95 10.87 0.35
CA GLY A 35 4.88 10.86 1.47
C GLY A 35 4.76 12.14 2.31
N LEU A 36 3.53 12.66 2.44
CA LEU A 36 3.19 13.60 3.47
C LEU A 36 3.26 12.78 4.76
N ILE A 37 4.32 13.04 5.50
CA ILE A 37 4.36 12.68 6.92
C ILE A 37 3.04 13.18 7.51
N PRO A 38 2.29 12.34 8.25
CA PRO A 38 1.11 12.79 8.97
C PRO A 38 1.46 14.08 9.71
N SER A 39 0.53 15.03 9.73
CA SER A 39 0.69 16.20 10.59
C SER A 39 1.07 15.76 12.00
N GLU A 40 1.86 16.58 12.68
CA GLU A 40 2.12 16.36 14.10
C GLU A 40 0.76 16.23 14.83
N PRO A 41 0.62 15.27 15.76
CA PRO A 41 -0.61 15.11 16.51
C PRO A 41 -0.94 16.41 17.25
N GLU A 42 -2.19 16.85 17.14
CA GLU A 42 -2.62 18.15 17.68
C GLU A 42 -3.01 18.04 19.16
N SER A 43 -3.17 16.82 19.68
CA SER A 43 -3.52 16.56 21.08
C SER A 43 -2.84 15.33 21.66
N ALA A 44 -2.71 15.31 22.99
CA ALA A 44 -2.20 14.15 23.72
C ALA A 44 -3.06 12.89 23.49
N ALA A 45 -4.38 13.05 23.32
CA ALA A 45 -5.28 11.92 23.04
C ALA A 45 -5.05 11.29 21.66
N GLU A 46 -4.71 12.11 20.66
CA GLU A 46 -4.33 11.60 19.33
C GLU A 46 -2.98 10.89 19.38
N LEU A 47 -2.01 11.44 20.11
CA LEU A 47 -0.69 10.83 20.30
C LEU A 47 -0.81 9.47 21.01
N GLU A 48 -1.67 9.35 22.02
CA GLU A 48 -2.00 8.08 22.69
C GLU A 48 -2.63 7.08 21.72
N SER A 49 -3.66 7.51 20.97
CA SER A 49 -4.30 6.66 19.96
C SER A 49 -3.32 6.19 18.87
N TYR A 50 -2.30 6.98 18.55
CA TYR A 50 -1.29 6.64 17.56
C TYR A 50 -0.29 5.60 18.10
N GLU A 51 0.14 5.73 19.35
CA GLU A 51 1.01 4.73 20.01
C GLU A 51 0.31 3.37 20.12
N ASP A 52 -1.00 3.34 20.37
CA ASP A 52 -1.81 2.11 20.40
C ASP A 52 -1.81 1.37 19.05
N LEU A 53 -1.77 2.10 17.94
CA LEU A 53 -1.72 1.55 16.58
C LEU A 53 -0.31 1.11 16.21
N TYR A 54 0.69 1.90 16.59
CA TYR A 54 2.08 1.68 16.25
C TYR A 54 2.98 2.18 17.38
N HIS A 55 3.74 1.27 17.98
CA HIS A 55 4.69 1.62 19.04
C HIS A 55 5.89 2.33 18.42
N PHE A 56 5.85 3.66 18.41
CA PHE A 56 6.95 4.49 17.91
C PHE A 56 7.94 4.85 19.02
N LEU A 57 7.55 4.64 20.28
CA LEU A 57 8.39 4.93 21.44
C LEU A 57 9.28 3.75 21.84
N PRO A 58 10.47 4.02 22.43
CA PRO A 58 11.30 2.98 23.00
C PRO A 58 10.57 2.17 24.09
N PRO A 59 10.93 0.89 24.30
CA PRO A 59 10.35 0.09 25.37
C PRO A 59 10.51 0.76 26.74
N GLY A 60 9.38 1.03 27.42
CA GLY A 60 9.36 1.69 28.73
C GLY A 60 9.23 3.22 28.67
N ALA A 61 9.22 3.83 27.49
CA ALA A 61 8.73 5.19 27.32
C ALA A 61 7.19 5.17 27.30
N ASN A 62 6.59 6.28 27.70
CA ASN A 62 5.14 6.44 27.73
C ASN A 62 4.77 7.82 27.19
N VAL A 63 3.66 7.88 26.45
CA VAL A 63 3.14 9.11 25.84
C VAL A 63 2.90 10.21 26.87
N SER A 64 2.44 9.86 28.08
CA SER A 64 2.24 10.82 29.19
C SER A 64 3.51 11.52 29.68
N ASN A 65 4.70 11.01 29.33
CA ASN A 65 5.98 11.63 29.66
C ASN A 65 6.43 12.66 28.61
N ILE A 66 5.73 12.75 27.46
CA ILE A 66 6.02 13.70 26.39
C ILE A 66 5.14 14.91 26.65
N ASN A 67 5.78 15.97 27.13
CA ASN A 67 5.23 17.26 27.60
C ASN A 67 3.77 17.55 27.22
N SER A 68 2.91 17.67 28.24
CA SER A 68 1.53 18.22 28.16
C SER A 68 1.46 19.74 28.05
N ASP A 69 2.58 20.43 27.82
CA ASP A 69 2.66 21.89 27.92
C ASP A 69 3.26 22.49 26.63
N GLU A 70 2.41 22.79 25.64
CA GLU A 70 2.10 24.14 25.10
C GLU A 70 0.99 24.09 24.04
#